data_AF-A0A841EJI1-F1
#
_entry.id   AF-A0A841EJI1-F1
#
_cell.length_a   1.000
_cell.length_b   1.000
_cell.length_c   1.000
_cell.angle_alpha   90.00
_cell.angle_beta   90.00
_cell.angle_gamma   90.00
#
_symmetry.space_group_name_H-M   'P 1'
#
loop_
_entity.id
_entity.type
_entity.pdbx_description
1 polymer ?
#
loop_
_entity_poly.entity_id
_entity_poly.type
_entity_poly.pdbx_seq_one_letter_code
_entity_poly.pdbx_strand_id
1 'polypeptide(L)'
;MPAEAGRHPTEDPAPAPRRTGAAVRPPFSEQLKQATRSAHDDAEQHGFSRALLQGALPREGYAAMVAQHYFAYVALEEVGRSLAADPVAGRVVDPALFRVTALERDLAALYGTGWRRRIAPTAATRAYTARIEGTAEDPARYVAHHYTRYLGDLSGGQFVRTAAERAYGLDEHRGTSFYDFSALGSLPRFKARYRAQLDVLDLDAAARRRVVDETRLAYRLNVAVLAGLGAEFAPETAA
;
A
#
# COMPACT_ATOMS: atom_id res chain seq x y z
N MET A 1 47.60 -6.25 75.58
CA MET A 1 46.22 -6.67 75.28
C MET A 1 45.29 -5.65 75.92
N PRO A 2 44.36 -4.98 75.23
CA PRO A 2 43.82 -5.25 73.89
C PRO A 2 44.11 -4.14 72.85
N ALA A 3 43.83 -4.47 71.59
CA ALA A 3 43.99 -3.63 70.40
C ALA A 3 42.70 -2.84 70.13
N GLU A 4 42.82 -1.54 69.84
CA GLU A 4 41.72 -0.73 69.31
C GLU A 4 41.61 -0.94 67.80
N ALA A 5 40.45 -1.43 67.37
CA ALA A 5 40.08 -1.63 65.98
C ALA A 5 39.79 -0.27 65.32
N GLY A 6 40.64 0.12 64.36
CA GLY A 6 40.38 1.25 63.47
C GLY A 6 39.17 0.98 62.58
N ARG A 7 38.18 1.88 62.63
CA ARG A 7 37.01 1.88 61.74
C ARG A 7 37.46 2.26 60.32
N HIS A 8 37.19 1.38 59.35
CA HIS A 8 37.24 1.72 57.94
C HIS A 8 36.09 2.67 57.57
N PRO A 9 36.32 3.73 56.78
CA PRO A 9 35.24 4.51 56.20
C PRO A 9 34.62 3.70 55.05
N THR A 10 33.32 3.45 55.14
CA THR A 10 32.50 2.94 54.04
C THR A 10 32.41 4.02 52.96
N GLU A 11 33.06 3.78 51.82
CA GLU A 11 32.80 4.52 50.58
C GLU A 11 31.37 4.22 50.10
N ASP A 12 30.59 5.27 49.93
CA ASP A 12 29.27 5.23 49.33
C ASP A 12 29.42 4.89 47.83
N PRO A 13 28.73 3.87 47.29
CA PRO A 13 28.89 3.52 45.89
C PRO A 13 28.36 4.64 45.00
N ALA A 14 29.21 5.11 44.08
CA ALA A 14 28.87 6.13 43.10
C ALA A 14 27.58 5.77 42.32
N PRO A 15 26.68 6.74 42.06
CA PRO A 15 25.45 6.46 41.33
C PRO A 15 25.78 6.01 39.91
N ALA A 16 25.26 4.83 39.53
CA ALA A 16 25.38 4.31 38.18
C ALA A 16 24.85 5.32 37.15
N PRO A 17 25.53 5.49 35.99
CA PRO A 17 25.08 6.43 34.97
C PRO A 17 23.70 6.02 34.48
N ARG A 18 22.71 6.90 34.67
CA ARG A 18 21.38 6.76 34.06
C ARG A 18 21.58 6.77 32.55
N ARG A 19 21.47 5.61 31.93
CA ARG A 19 21.34 5.48 30.47
C ARG A 19 19.97 6.04 30.06
N THR A 20 19.88 7.35 29.88
CA THR A 20 18.83 7.95 29.05
C THR A 20 19.16 7.69 27.58
N GLY A 21 19.13 6.42 27.18
CA GLY A 21 18.97 6.07 25.78
C GLY A 21 17.54 6.43 25.41
N ALA A 22 17.30 7.64 24.90
CA ALA A 22 16.08 7.91 24.17
C ALA A 22 16.03 6.86 23.06
N ALA A 23 15.10 5.90 23.16
CA ALA A 23 14.94 4.87 22.14
C ALA A 23 14.76 5.58 20.81
N VAL A 24 15.74 5.44 19.91
CA VAL A 24 15.68 6.03 18.57
C VAL A 24 14.40 5.49 17.94
N ARG A 25 13.42 6.36 17.73
CA ARG A 25 12.18 5.97 17.05
C ARG A 25 12.57 5.45 15.66
N PRO A 26 12.11 4.26 15.26
CA PRO A 26 12.40 3.74 13.93
C PRO A 26 11.90 4.73 12.85
N PRO A 27 12.50 4.73 11.65
CA PRO A 27 12.02 5.52 10.52
C PRO A 27 10.52 5.29 10.28
N PHE A 28 9.81 6.30 9.79
CA PHE A 28 8.35 6.22 9.65
C PHE A 28 7.93 5.14 8.65
N SER A 29 8.71 4.96 7.59
CA SER A 29 8.53 3.89 6.61
C SER A 29 8.60 2.50 7.24
N GLU A 30 9.51 2.28 8.19
CA GLU A 30 9.62 1.02 8.93
C GLU A 30 8.46 0.85 9.93
N GLN A 31 8.00 1.93 10.57
CA GLN A 31 6.79 1.89 11.40
C GLN A 31 5.56 1.46 10.59
N LEU A 32 5.36 2.04 9.41
CA LEU A 32 4.27 1.66 8.50
C LEU A 32 4.36 0.19 8.11
N LYS A 33 5.52 -0.25 7.62
CA LYS A 33 5.77 -1.64 7.22
C LYS A 33 5.48 -2.63 8.34
N GLN A 34 5.96 -2.35 9.56
CA GLN A 34 5.71 -3.22 10.72
C GLN A 34 4.24 -3.22 11.10
N ALA A 35 3.61 -2.04 11.15
CA ALA A 35 2.22 -1.88 11.57
C ALA A 35 1.20 -2.48 10.60
N THR A 36 1.59 -2.69 9.34
CA THR A 36 0.72 -3.24 8.29
C THR A 36 1.10 -4.65 7.83
N ARG A 37 2.09 -5.30 8.47
CA ARG A 37 2.55 -6.63 8.08
C ARG A 37 1.42 -7.67 8.05
N SER A 38 0.67 -7.80 9.15
CA SER A 38 -0.46 -8.73 9.21
C SER A 38 -1.52 -8.43 8.15
N ALA A 39 -1.88 -7.15 7.97
CA ALA A 39 -2.89 -6.76 6.98
C ALA A 39 -2.42 -7.00 5.54
N HIS A 40 -1.11 -6.92 5.29
CA HIS A 40 -0.50 -7.29 4.01
C HIS A 40 -0.54 -8.81 3.80
N ASP A 41 -0.12 -9.58 4.81
CA ASP A 41 -0.12 -11.05 4.75
C ASP A 41 -1.55 -11.60 4.51
N ASP A 42 -2.55 -11.05 5.20
CA ASP A 42 -3.97 -11.40 5.01
C ASP A 42 -4.44 -11.08 3.58
N ALA A 43 -3.99 -9.97 3.00
CA ALA A 43 -4.36 -9.56 1.64
C ALA A 43 -3.74 -10.47 0.56
N GLU A 44 -2.48 -10.90 0.76
CA GLU A 44 -1.81 -11.85 -0.14
C GLU A 44 -2.39 -13.26 -0.04
N GLN A 45 -2.80 -13.68 1.16
CA GLN A 45 -3.35 -15.01 1.41
C GLN A 45 -4.83 -15.14 1.04
N HIS A 46 -5.49 -14.03 0.71
CA HIS A 46 -6.90 -14.03 0.32
C HIS A 46 -7.15 -14.94 -0.90
N GLY A 47 -8.24 -15.70 -0.88
CA GLY A 47 -8.55 -16.74 -1.89
C GLY A 47 -8.50 -16.25 -3.33
N PHE A 48 -9.03 -15.05 -3.61
CA PHE A 48 -8.94 -14.41 -4.92
C PHE A 48 -7.48 -14.16 -5.37
N SER A 49 -6.63 -13.61 -4.50
CA SER A 49 -5.21 -13.34 -4.79
C SER A 49 -4.46 -14.64 -5.11
N ARG A 50 -4.73 -15.70 -4.35
CA ARG A 50 -4.16 -17.03 -4.60
C ARG A 50 -4.63 -17.62 -5.92
N ALA A 51 -5.93 -17.60 -6.19
CA ALA A 51 -6.51 -18.09 -7.44
C ALA A 51 -5.95 -17.33 -8.66
N LEU A 52 -5.77 -16.02 -8.54
CA LEU A 52 -5.14 -15.19 -9.58
C LEU A 52 -3.71 -15.61 -9.86
N LEU A 53 -2.87 -15.72 -8.82
CA LEU A 53 -1.46 -16.08 -8.96
C LEU A 53 -1.27 -17.52 -9.47
N GLN A 54 -2.22 -18.41 -9.22
CA GLN A 54 -2.25 -19.77 -9.73
C GLN A 54 -2.82 -19.87 -11.16
N GLY A 55 -3.39 -18.79 -11.70
CA GLY A 55 -4.08 -18.79 -12.99
C GLY A 55 -5.41 -19.57 -12.98
N ALA A 56 -6.01 -19.74 -11.79
CA ALA A 56 -7.25 -20.48 -11.59
C ALA A 56 -8.52 -19.63 -11.77
N LEU A 57 -8.38 -18.30 -11.81
CA LEU A 57 -9.50 -17.40 -12.12
C LEU A 57 -9.85 -17.45 -13.61
N PRO A 58 -11.13 -17.31 -14.00
CA PRO A 58 -11.49 -17.00 -15.39
C PRO A 58 -10.94 -15.62 -15.80
N ARG A 59 -10.77 -15.40 -17.11
CA ARG A 59 -10.30 -14.11 -17.66
C ARG A 59 -11.21 -12.96 -17.24
N GLU A 60 -12.51 -13.22 -17.15
CA GLU A 60 -13.53 -12.30 -16.68
C GLU A 60 -13.28 -11.84 -15.23
N GLY A 61 -12.79 -12.73 -14.36
CA GLY A 61 -12.44 -12.40 -12.98
C GLY A 61 -11.23 -11.46 -12.91
N TYR A 62 -10.21 -11.70 -13.74
CA TYR A 62 -9.09 -10.77 -13.89
C TYR A 62 -9.57 -9.41 -14.43
N ALA A 63 -10.39 -9.41 -15.47
CA ALA A 63 -10.94 -8.18 -16.05
C ALA A 63 -11.78 -7.38 -15.03
N ALA A 64 -12.58 -8.07 -14.21
CA ALA A 64 -13.35 -7.46 -13.14
C ALA A 64 -12.45 -6.79 -12.10
N MET A 65 -11.33 -7.43 -11.72
CA MET A 65 -10.34 -6.83 -10.82
C MET A 65 -9.72 -5.56 -11.42
N VAL A 66 -9.32 -5.59 -12.70
CA VAL A 66 -8.79 -4.40 -13.40
C VAL A 66 -9.82 -3.27 -13.41
N ALA A 67 -11.10 -3.59 -13.62
CA ALA A 67 -12.19 -2.61 -13.55
C ALA A 67 -12.35 -2.00 -12.15
N GLN A 68 -12.24 -2.79 -11.08
CA GLN A 68 -12.32 -2.25 -9.72
C GLN A 68 -11.09 -1.39 -9.37
N HIS A 69 -9.90 -1.77 -9.83
CA HIS A 69 -8.71 -0.93 -9.71
C HIS A 69 -8.92 0.43 -10.39
N TYR A 70 -9.45 0.48 -11.61
CA TYR A 70 -9.71 1.74 -12.32
C TYR A 70 -10.43 2.78 -11.44
N PHE A 71 -11.53 2.41 -10.79
CA PHE A 71 -12.26 3.34 -9.92
C PHE A 71 -11.45 3.80 -8.70
N ALA A 72 -10.64 2.92 -8.11
CA ALA A 72 -9.77 3.29 -6.99
C ALA A 72 -8.64 4.24 -7.43
N TYR A 73 -8.02 4.01 -8.59
CA TYR A 73 -6.95 4.89 -9.09
C TYR A 73 -7.46 6.22 -9.61
N VAL A 74 -8.66 6.29 -10.21
CA VAL A 74 -9.28 7.57 -10.55
C VAL A 74 -9.37 8.46 -9.32
N ALA A 75 -9.97 7.95 -8.23
CA ALA A 75 -10.07 8.70 -6.98
C ALA A 75 -8.69 9.04 -6.37
N LEU A 76 -7.76 8.07 -6.35
CA LEU A 76 -6.43 8.26 -5.77
C LEU A 76 -5.63 9.33 -6.51
N GLU A 77 -5.71 9.35 -7.84
CA GLU A 77 -4.99 10.31 -8.66
C GLU A 77 -5.67 11.68 -8.69
N GLU A 78 -7.00 11.76 -8.66
CA GLU A 78 -7.72 13.04 -8.56
C GLU A 78 -7.40 13.75 -7.24
N VAL A 79 -7.48 13.05 -6.11
CA VAL A 79 -7.06 13.59 -4.80
C VAL A 79 -5.56 13.89 -4.79
N GLY A 80 -4.74 13.05 -5.43
CA GLY A 80 -3.30 13.31 -5.54
C GLY A 80 -2.98 14.60 -6.29
N ARG A 81 -3.67 14.86 -7.41
CA ARG A 81 -3.51 16.09 -8.18
C ARG A 81 -3.95 17.32 -7.39
N SER A 82 -5.03 17.25 -6.62
CA SER A 82 -5.46 18.38 -5.78
C SER A 82 -4.49 18.67 -4.63
N LEU A 83 -3.79 17.64 -4.14
CA LEU A 83 -2.80 17.73 -3.05
C LEU A 83 -1.35 17.89 -3.54
N ALA A 84 -1.11 18.07 -4.85
CA ALA A 84 0.26 18.10 -5.39
C ALA A 84 1.14 19.24 -4.82
N ALA A 85 0.52 20.35 -4.41
CA ALA A 85 1.22 21.48 -3.79
C ALA A 85 1.26 21.43 -2.24
N ASP A 86 0.63 20.42 -1.62
CA ASP A 86 0.61 20.27 -0.17
C ASP A 86 1.99 19.87 0.38
N PRO A 87 2.47 20.45 1.50
CA PRO A 87 3.80 20.18 2.04
C PRO A 87 4.03 18.74 2.52
N VAL A 88 2.96 17.97 2.78
CA VAL A 88 3.02 16.57 3.21
C VAL A 88 2.74 15.66 2.03
N ALA A 89 1.55 15.73 1.42
CA ALA A 89 1.16 14.82 0.35
C ALA A 89 1.95 15.07 -0.94
N GLY A 90 2.24 16.33 -1.29
CA GLY A 90 3.04 16.69 -2.46
C GLY A 90 4.48 16.12 -2.43
N ARG A 91 4.96 15.65 -1.27
CA ARG A 91 6.26 14.96 -1.16
C ARG A 91 6.25 13.56 -1.75
N VAL A 92 5.09 12.90 -1.80
CA VAL A 92 4.95 11.53 -2.30
C VAL A 92 4.18 11.45 -3.62
N VAL A 93 3.35 12.45 -3.93
CA VAL A 93 2.64 12.53 -5.23
C VAL A 93 3.67 12.63 -6.35
N ASP A 94 3.72 11.59 -7.17
CA ASP A 94 4.61 11.50 -8.34
C ASP A 94 3.77 11.11 -9.56
N PRO A 95 3.57 12.00 -10.56
CA PRO A 95 2.82 11.68 -11.76
C PRO A 95 3.35 10.47 -12.53
N ALA A 96 4.62 10.10 -12.37
CA ALA A 96 5.19 8.90 -12.99
C ALA A 96 4.59 7.60 -12.42
N LEU A 97 3.96 7.65 -11.24
CA LEU A 97 3.22 6.54 -10.65
C LEU A 97 1.80 6.41 -11.20
N PHE A 98 1.21 7.45 -11.79
CA PHE A 98 -0.20 7.42 -12.22
C PHE A 98 -0.47 6.28 -13.20
N ARG A 99 -1.56 5.56 -12.95
CA ARG A 99 -1.98 4.31 -13.58
C ARG A 99 -3.28 4.41 -14.36
N VAL A 100 -4.10 5.46 -14.18
CA VAL A 100 -5.40 5.57 -14.86
C VAL A 100 -5.27 5.37 -16.38
N THR A 101 -4.34 6.06 -17.05
CA THR A 101 -4.12 5.89 -18.49
C THR A 101 -3.76 4.45 -18.88
N ALA A 102 -2.96 3.76 -18.05
CA ALA A 102 -2.62 2.36 -18.28
C ALA A 102 -3.84 1.44 -18.09
N LEU A 103 -4.64 1.67 -17.05
CA LEU A 103 -5.89 0.96 -16.78
C LEU A 103 -6.92 1.16 -17.89
N GLU A 104 -7.02 2.36 -18.48
CA GLU A 104 -7.92 2.59 -19.61
C GLU A 104 -7.53 1.77 -20.85
N ARG A 105 -6.23 1.62 -21.12
CA ARG A 105 -5.74 0.74 -22.20
C ARG A 105 -6.05 -0.73 -21.89
N ASP A 106 -5.82 -1.15 -20.65
CA ASP A 106 -6.10 -2.52 -20.24
C ASP A 106 -7.60 -2.85 -20.34
N LEU A 107 -8.46 -1.95 -19.90
CA LEU A 107 -9.90 -2.10 -20.00
C LEU A 107 -10.39 -2.11 -21.46
N ALA A 108 -9.78 -1.31 -22.34
CA ALA A 108 -10.07 -1.39 -23.77
C ALA A 108 -9.69 -2.75 -24.37
N ALA A 109 -8.57 -3.35 -23.94
CA ALA A 109 -8.15 -4.67 -24.38
C ALA A 109 -9.03 -5.81 -23.81
N LEU A 110 -9.52 -5.65 -22.58
CA LEU A 110 -10.28 -6.68 -21.87
C LEU A 110 -11.79 -6.65 -22.19
N TYR A 111 -12.38 -5.46 -22.30
CA TYR A 111 -13.82 -5.26 -22.51
C TYR A 111 -14.18 -4.66 -23.87
N GLY A 112 -13.19 -4.27 -24.69
CA GLY A 112 -13.38 -3.59 -25.97
C GLY A 112 -13.49 -2.06 -25.85
N THR A 113 -13.59 -1.36 -26.98
CA THR A 113 -13.65 0.12 -27.03
C THR A 113 -14.84 0.73 -26.28
N GLY A 114 -15.90 -0.05 -26.04
CA GLY A 114 -17.07 0.33 -25.25
C GLY A 114 -16.97 0.03 -23.75
N TRP A 115 -15.78 -0.26 -23.22
CA TRP A 115 -15.57 -0.75 -21.84
C TRP A 115 -16.24 0.10 -20.76
N ARG A 116 -16.29 1.44 -20.93
CA ARG A 116 -16.90 2.35 -19.95
C ARG A 116 -18.36 2.03 -19.64
N ARG A 117 -19.11 1.47 -20.60
CA ARG A 117 -20.52 1.05 -20.41
C ARG A 117 -20.66 -0.36 -19.79
N ARG A 118 -19.56 -1.09 -19.65
CA ARG A 118 -19.52 -2.50 -19.24
C ARG A 118 -19.01 -2.69 -17.81
N ILE A 119 -18.49 -1.64 -17.20
CA ILE A 119 -17.95 -1.68 -15.84
C ILE A 119 -18.76 -0.78 -14.91
N ALA A 120 -18.86 -1.19 -13.66
CA ALA A 120 -19.40 -0.40 -12.56
C ALA A 120 -18.61 -0.73 -11.29
N PRO A 121 -18.46 0.21 -10.34
CA PRO A 121 -17.85 -0.10 -9.07
C PRO A 121 -18.80 -1.03 -8.29
N THR A 122 -18.26 -2.04 -7.62
CA THR A 122 -19.01 -2.81 -6.62
C THR A 122 -19.32 -1.95 -5.39
N ALA A 123 -20.13 -2.46 -4.46
CA ALA A 123 -20.36 -1.78 -3.19
C ALA A 123 -19.05 -1.57 -2.40
N ALA A 124 -18.18 -2.58 -2.36
CA ALA A 124 -16.87 -2.50 -1.71
C ALA A 124 -15.97 -1.45 -2.39
N THR A 125 -15.95 -1.42 -3.73
CA THR A 125 -15.16 -0.44 -4.48
C THR A 125 -15.68 0.98 -4.26
N ARG A 126 -17.00 1.20 -4.25
CA ARG A 126 -17.58 2.52 -3.91
C ARG A 126 -17.15 2.97 -2.50
N ALA A 127 -17.20 2.07 -1.51
CA ALA A 127 -16.75 2.38 -0.16
C ALA A 127 -15.26 2.74 -0.12
N TYR A 128 -14.43 2.05 -0.90
CA TYR A 128 -12.99 2.34 -0.96
C TYR A 128 -12.71 3.67 -1.66
N THR A 129 -13.31 3.92 -2.82
CA THR A 129 -13.23 5.19 -3.55
C THR A 129 -13.68 6.35 -2.66
N ALA A 130 -14.83 6.24 -1.99
CA ALA A 130 -15.32 7.27 -1.06
C ALA A 130 -14.35 7.53 0.10
N ARG A 131 -13.66 6.48 0.60
CA ARG A 131 -12.65 6.65 1.65
C ARG A 131 -11.44 7.44 1.16
N ILE A 132 -11.00 7.21 -0.08
CA ILE A 132 -9.91 7.94 -0.73
C ILE A 132 -10.32 9.40 -0.96
N GLU A 133 -11.49 9.64 -1.56
CA GLU A 133 -12.04 10.99 -1.81
C GLU A 133 -12.12 11.81 -0.51
N GLY A 134 -12.57 11.18 0.58
CA GLY A 134 -12.60 11.78 1.92
C GLY A 134 -11.23 12.04 2.56
N THR A 135 -10.12 11.97 1.81
CA THR A 135 -8.79 12.43 2.23
C THR A 135 -8.35 13.73 1.58
N ALA A 136 -9.18 14.34 0.72
CA ALA A 136 -8.86 15.59 0.05
C ALA A 136 -8.49 16.76 1.00
N GLU A 137 -9.01 16.75 2.22
CA GLU A 137 -8.71 17.73 3.27
C GLU A 137 -7.84 17.15 4.40
N ASP A 138 -7.35 15.91 4.28
CA ASP A 138 -6.41 15.27 5.21
C ASP A 138 -5.23 14.65 4.43
N PRO A 139 -4.22 15.48 4.08
CA PRO A 139 -3.06 15.04 3.31
C PRO A 139 -2.27 13.90 3.95
N ALA A 140 -2.24 13.84 5.29
CA ALA A 140 -1.59 12.74 5.99
C ALA A 140 -2.33 11.42 5.76
N ARG A 141 -3.67 11.41 5.84
CA ARG A 141 -4.47 10.23 5.49
C ARG A 141 -4.34 9.86 4.01
N TYR A 142 -4.20 10.82 3.10
CA TYR A 142 -3.93 10.53 1.69
C TYR A 142 -2.65 9.70 1.49
N VAL A 143 -1.56 10.05 2.19
CA VAL A 143 -0.29 9.32 2.13
C VAL A 143 -0.46 7.83 2.42
N ALA A 144 -1.40 7.45 3.28
CA ALA A 144 -1.70 6.05 3.60
C ALA A 144 -2.20 5.26 2.38
N HIS A 145 -3.17 5.80 1.63
CA HIS A 145 -3.71 5.15 0.43
C HIS A 145 -2.69 5.11 -0.70
N HIS A 146 -1.96 6.22 -0.90
CA HIS A 146 -0.87 6.31 -1.87
C HIS A 146 0.21 5.26 -1.58
N TYR A 147 0.64 5.13 -0.33
CA TYR A 147 1.58 4.09 0.11
C TYR A 147 1.04 2.69 -0.14
N THR A 148 -0.17 2.37 0.32
CA THR A 148 -0.75 1.02 0.20
C THR A 148 -0.83 0.56 -1.25
N ARG A 149 -1.30 1.43 -2.16
CA ARG A 149 -1.46 1.07 -3.58
C ARG A 149 -0.11 0.99 -4.29
N TYR A 150 0.63 2.09 -4.37
CA TYR A 150 1.82 2.14 -5.23
C TYR A 150 2.96 1.26 -4.73
N LEU A 151 3.22 1.15 -3.42
CA LEU A 151 4.29 0.26 -2.94
C LEU A 151 3.92 -1.21 -3.09
N GLY A 152 2.62 -1.52 -3.02
CA GLY A 152 2.08 -2.83 -3.37
C GLY A 152 2.33 -3.17 -4.83
N ASP A 153 1.95 -2.29 -5.76
CA ASP A 153 2.12 -2.49 -7.20
C ASP A 153 3.60 -2.70 -7.58
N LEU A 154 4.50 -1.89 -6.99
CA LEU A 154 5.94 -1.94 -7.23
C LEU A 154 6.63 -3.16 -6.57
N SER A 155 5.91 -3.95 -5.78
CA SER A 155 6.48 -5.11 -5.07
C SER A 155 5.87 -6.42 -5.54
N GLY A 156 4.54 -6.54 -5.55
CA GLY A 156 3.82 -7.74 -5.98
C GLY A 156 3.37 -7.72 -7.44
N GLY A 157 3.28 -6.55 -8.07
CA GLY A 157 2.65 -6.38 -9.38
C GLY A 157 3.28 -7.19 -10.50
N GLN A 158 4.60 -7.45 -10.46
CA GLN A 158 5.27 -8.26 -11.48
C GLN A 158 4.89 -9.75 -11.42
N PHE A 159 4.58 -10.27 -10.23
CA PHE A 159 4.08 -11.63 -10.09
C PHE A 159 2.66 -11.74 -10.66
N VAL A 160 1.81 -10.73 -10.38
CA VAL A 160 0.46 -10.68 -10.93
C VAL A 160 0.48 -10.53 -12.45
N ARG A 161 1.36 -9.66 -12.99
CA ARG A 161 1.58 -9.51 -14.43
C ARG A 161 1.92 -10.85 -15.07
N THR A 162 2.97 -11.52 -14.58
CA THR A 162 3.42 -12.82 -15.09
C THR A 162 2.30 -13.87 -15.06
N ALA A 163 1.54 -13.92 -13.97
CA ALA A 163 0.42 -14.85 -13.83
C ALA A 163 -0.70 -14.56 -14.85
N ALA A 164 -1.08 -13.30 -15.02
CA ALA A 164 -2.12 -12.89 -15.95
C ALA A 164 -1.73 -13.11 -17.42
N GLU A 165 -0.49 -12.77 -17.80
CA GLU A 165 0.03 -13.01 -19.16
C GLU A 165 0.00 -14.51 -19.50
N ARG A 166 0.47 -15.35 -18.57
CA ARG A 166 0.48 -16.81 -18.73
C ARG A 166 -0.93 -17.41 -18.78
N ALA A 167 -1.83 -17.01 -17.90
CA ALA A 167 -3.16 -17.62 -17.77
C ALA A 167 -4.13 -17.20 -18.89
N TYR A 168 -3.98 -15.98 -19.42
CA TYR A 168 -5.00 -15.37 -20.29
C TYR A 168 -4.48 -14.96 -21.67
N GLY A 169 -3.21 -15.23 -21.98
CA GLY A 169 -2.59 -14.83 -23.26
C GLY A 169 -2.54 -13.31 -23.44
N LEU A 170 -2.36 -12.58 -22.33
CA LEU A 170 -2.21 -11.13 -22.31
C LEU A 170 -0.74 -10.75 -22.43
N ASP A 171 -0.47 -9.49 -22.74
CA ASP A 171 0.85 -8.87 -22.76
C ASP A 171 0.73 -7.40 -22.33
N GLU A 172 1.86 -6.68 -22.27
CA GLU A 172 1.92 -5.27 -21.87
C GLU A 172 1.08 -4.31 -22.72
N HIS A 173 0.63 -4.74 -23.90
CA HIS A 173 -0.27 -4.01 -24.78
C HIS A 173 -1.69 -4.58 -24.82
N ARG A 174 -1.93 -5.71 -24.15
CA ARG A 174 -3.18 -6.48 -24.17
C ARG A 174 -3.74 -6.75 -22.77
N GLY A 175 -3.72 -5.77 -21.86
CA GLY A 175 -4.43 -5.91 -20.58
C GLY A 175 -3.54 -5.95 -19.35
N THR A 176 -2.21 -5.82 -19.47
CA THR A 176 -1.29 -5.74 -18.32
C THR A 176 -0.44 -4.46 -18.28
N SER A 177 -0.79 -3.43 -19.07
CA SER A 177 -0.11 -2.12 -19.07
C SER A 177 -0.03 -1.48 -17.69
N PHE A 178 -0.99 -1.75 -16.79
CA PHE A 178 -1.01 -1.27 -15.41
C PHE A 178 0.30 -1.57 -14.65
N TYR A 179 0.90 -2.73 -14.90
CA TYR A 179 2.10 -3.20 -14.22
C TYR A 179 3.40 -2.72 -14.86
N ASP A 180 3.35 -1.94 -15.95
CA ASP A 180 4.54 -1.37 -16.57
C ASP A 180 4.98 -0.09 -15.86
N PHE A 181 6.06 -0.21 -15.09
CA PHE A 181 6.73 0.89 -14.40
C PHE A 181 8.14 1.14 -14.96
N SER A 182 8.42 0.73 -16.20
CA SER A 182 9.73 0.88 -16.85
C SER A 182 10.24 2.33 -16.83
N ALA A 183 9.33 3.31 -16.97
CA ALA A 183 9.64 4.73 -16.89
C ALA A 183 10.25 5.19 -15.55
N LEU A 184 10.08 4.43 -14.46
CA LEU A 184 10.68 4.73 -13.16
C LEU A 184 12.16 4.32 -13.06
N GLY A 185 12.67 3.56 -14.03
CA GLY A 185 13.99 2.96 -13.98
C GLY A 185 14.08 1.86 -12.92
N SER A 186 15.09 1.94 -12.04
CA SER A 186 15.32 0.91 -11.01
C SER A 186 14.24 0.96 -9.93
N LEU A 187 13.31 -0.01 -9.94
CA LEU A 187 12.25 -0.11 -8.93
C LEU A 187 12.77 -0.22 -7.48
N PRO A 188 13.85 -0.98 -7.17
CA PRO A 188 14.42 -0.97 -5.83
C PRO A 188 14.89 0.42 -5.39
N ARG A 189 15.57 1.17 -6.29
CA ARG A 189 16.01 2.54 -6.01
C ARG A 189 14.84 3.49 -5.84
N PHE A 190 13.81 3.37 -6.68
CA PHE A 190 12.58 4.16 -6.55
C PHE A 190 11.90 3.92 -5.19
N LYS A 191 11.70 2.66 -4.80
CA LYS A 191 11.10 2.30 -3.51
C LYS A 191 11.94 2.79 -2.32
N ALA A 192 13.27 2.76 -2.43
CA ALA A 192 14.14 3.33 -1.40
C ALA A 192 13.97 4.85 -1.27
N ARG A 193 13.92 5.58 -2.39
CA ARG A 193 13.64 7.02 -2.41
C ARG A 193 12.27 7.33 -1.81
N TYR A 194 11.25 6.59 -2.20
CA TYR A 194 9.90 6.76 -1.66
C TYR A 194 9.87 6.60 -0.13
N ARG A 195 10.53 5.56 0.41
CA ARG A 195 10.61 5.35 1.86
C ARG A 195 11.36 6.48 2.55
N ALA A 196 12.46 6.96 1.97
CA ALA A 196 13.18 8.12 2.49
C ALA A 196 12.30 9.39 2.51
N GLN A 197 11.42 9.58 1.52
CA GLN A 197 10.44 10.68 1.52
C GLN A 197 9.44 10.54 2.66
N LEU A 198 8.95 9.34 2.95
CA LEU A 198 8.07 9.09 4.11
C LEU A 198 8.77 9.43 5.44
N ASP A 199 10.06 9.12 5.55
CA ASP A 199 10.80 9.29 6.79
C ASP A 199 11.01 10.75 7.19
N VAL A 200 11.00 11.66 6.20
CA VAL A 200 11.21 13.10 6.37
C VAL A 200 9.91 13.92 6.32
N LEU A 201 8.74 13.26 6.27
CA LEU A 201 7.46 13.98 6.36
C LEU A 201 7.33 14.69 7.71
N ASP A 202 6.91 15.96 7.66
CA ASP A 202 6.65 16.77 8.84
C ASP A 202 5.31 16.38 9.47
N LEU A 203 5.33 15.26 10.18
CA LEU A 203 4.16 14.67 10.84
C LEU A 203 4.44 14.52 12.33
N ASP A 204 3.58 15.15 13.14
CA ASP A 204 3.55 14.92 14.58
C ASP A 204 3.13 13.47 14.92
N ALA A 205 3.22 13.12 16.21
CA ALA A 205 2.91 11.77 16.67
C ALA A 205 1.43 11.36 16.45
N ALA A 206 0.51 12.33 16.47
CA ALA A 206 -0.91 12.07 16.25
C ALA A 206 -1.18 11.83 14.75
N ALA A 207 -0.60 12.64 13.88
CA ALA A 207 -0.68 12.51 12.43
C ALA A 207 -0.07 11.19 11.97
N ARG A 208 1.13 10.80 12.45
CA ARG A 208 1.73 9.50 12.15
C ARG A 208 0.82 8.33 12.55
N ARG A 209 0.14 8.41 13.69
CA ARG A 209 -0.83 7.39 14.10
C ARG A 209 -2.05 7.36 13.18
N ARG A 210 -2.59 8.52 12.79
CA ARG A 210 -3.68 8.59 11.80
C ARG A 210 -3.29 7.93 10.48
N VAL A 211 -2.07 8.18 9.97
CA VAL A 211 -1.59 7.52 8.74
C VAL A 211 -1.55 6.01 8.93
N VAL A 212 -0.95 5.51 10.02
CA VAL A 212 -0.86 4.06 10.29
C VAL A 212 -2.24 3.39 10.34
N ASP A 213 -3.19 4.00 11.06
CA ASP A 213 -4.55 3.47 11.18
C ASP A 213 -5.31 3.53 9.84
N GLU A 214 -5.09 4.59 9.07
CA GLU A 214 -5.61 4.72 7.71
C GLU A 214 -5.01 3.66 6.77
N THR A 215 -3.71 3.36 6.88
CA THR A 215 -3.06 2.34 6.04
C THR A 215 -3.66 0.97 6.32
N ARG A 216 -3.91 0.63 7.60
CA ARG A 216 -4.61 -0.61 7.97
C ARG A 216 -6.02 -0.66 7.39
N LEU A 217 -6.74 0.46 7.42
CA LEU A 217 -8.07 0.55 6.81
C LEU A 217 -8.00 0.39 5.29
N ALA A 218 -7.02 1.01 4.62
CA ALA A 218 -6.80 0.86 3.19
C ALA A 218 -6.57 -0.61 2.82
N TYR A 219 -5.75 -1.35 3.57
CA TYR A 219 -5.59 -2.80 3.38
C TYR A 219 -6.93 -3.55 3.51
N ARG A 220 -7.70 -3.30 4.58
CA ARG A 220 -9.02 -3.95 4.75
C ARG A 220 -9.98 -3.65 3.61
N LEU A 221 -9.99 -2.41 3.11
CA LEU A 221 -10.85 -2.02 1.99
C LEU A 221 -10.42 -2.70 0.69
N ASN A 222 -9.11 -2.81 0.42
CA ASN A 222 -8.61 -3.59 -0.73
C ASN A 222 -9.00 -5.08 -0.61
N VAL A 223 -8.85 -5.67 0.58
CA VAL A 223 -9.28 -7.06 0.83
C VAL A 223 -10.77 -7.22 0.58
N ALA A 224 -11.61 -6.30 1.05
CA ALA A 224 -13.05 -6.34 0.81
C ALA A 224 -13.42 -6.27 -0.68
N VAL A 225 -12.69 -5.47 -1.47
CA VAL A 225 -12.86 -5.44 -2.94
C VAL A 225 -12.53 -6.79 -3.55
N LEU A 226 -11.39 -7.39 -3.22
CA LEU A 226 -10.96 -8.69 -3.74
C LEU A 226 -11.86 -9.83 -3.23
N ALA A 227 -12.38 -9.74 -2.01
CA ALA A 227 -13.31 -10.70 -1.43
C ALA A 227 -14.65 -10.72 -2.19
N GLY A 228 -15.19 -9.54 -2.51
CA GLY A 228 -16.39 -9.43 -3.33
C GLY A 228 -16.22 -10.09 -4.70
N LEU A 229 -15.06 -9.92 -5.34
CA LEU A 229 -14.74 -10.58 -6.60
C LEU A 229 -14.50 -12.09 -6.43
N GLY A 230 -13.89 -12.51 -5.32
CA GLY A 230 -13.69 -13.92 -4.97
C GLY A 230 -14.98 -14.70 -4.85
N ALA A 231 -16.01 -14.11 -4.23
CA ALA A 231 -17.33 -14.73 -4.13
C ALA A 231 -17.98 -15.00 -5.51
N GLU A 232 -17.67 -14.18 -6.52
CA GLU A 232 -18.22 -14.32 -7.87
C GLU A 232 -17.37 -15.22 -8.77
N PHE A 233 -16.04 -15.08 -8.71
CA PHE A 233 -15.12 -15.68 -9.70
C PHE A 233 -14.21 -16.79 -9.12
N ALA A 234 -14.21 -17.01 -7.81
CA ALA A 234 -13.45 -18.07 -7.13
C ALA A 234 -14.22 -18.67 -5.92
N PRO A 235 -15.48 -19.12 -6.09
CA PRO A 235 -16.31 -19.56 -4.97
C PRO A 235 -15.73 -20.78 -4.24
N GLU A 236 -15.00 -21.65 -4.93
CA GLU A 236 -14.36 -22.84 -4.35
C GLU A 236 -13.13 -22.53 -3.50
N THR A 237 -12.57 -21.31 -3.63
CA THR A 237 -11.38 -20.84 -2.90
C THR A 237 -11.74 -19.80 -1.83
N ALA A 238 -13.03 -19.44 -1.71
CA ALA A 238 -13.56 -18.49 -0.73
C ALA A 238 -13.95 -19.15 0.62
N ALA A 239 -13.82 -20.48 0.71
CA ALA A 239 -13.96 -21.28 1.93
C ALA A 239 -12.59 -21.57 2.55
#